data_AF-A0A7Y5NH83-F1
#
_entry.id   AF-A0A7Y5NH83-F1
#
_cell.length_a   1.000
_cell.length_b   1.000
_cell.length_c   1.000
_cell.angle_alpha   90.00
_cell.angle_beta   90.00
_cell.angle_gamma   90.00
#
_symmetry.space_group_name_H-M   'P 1'
#
loop_
_entity.id
_entity.type
_entity.pdbx_description
1 polymer ?
#
loop_
_entity_poly.entity_id
_entity_poly.type
_entity_poly.pdbx_seq_one_letter_code
_entity_poly.pdbx_strand_id
1 'polypeptide(L)' 'MTKRKILLLGLDGATWRIINPMFKQGKLPNLQRLVHEGSAGVLKSLEPMVSPTIWT' A
#
# COMPACT_ATOMS: atom_id res chain seq x y z
N MET A 1 -28.44 4.46 -10.76
CA MET A 1 -27.11 4.85 -10.25
C MET A 1 -26.08 3.87 -10.76
N THR A 2 -24.95 4.33 -11.29
CA THR A 2 -23.84 3.45 -11.68
C THR A 2 -23.18 2.88 -10.42
N LYS A 3 -23.03 1.55 -10.36
CA LYS A 3 -22.40 0.87 -9.23
C LYS A 3 -20.92 1.26 -9.18
N ARG A 4 -20.45 1.81 -8.05
CA ARG A 4 -19.02 2.08 -7.85
C ARG A 4 -18.26 0.76 -7.84
N LYS A 5 -17.26 0.66 -8.70
CA LYS A 5 -16.31 -0.46 -8.72
C LYS A 5 -15.21 -0.18 -7.68
N ILE A 6 -14.82 -1.20 -6.93
CA ILE A 6 -13.75 -1.12 -5.93
C ILE A 6 -12.58 -1.97 -6.42
N LEU A 7 -11.37 -1.43 -6.30
CA LEU A 7 -10.12 -2.14 -6.57
C LEU A 7 -9.34 -2.25 -5.26
N LEU A 8 -8.93 -3.47 -4.91
CA LEU A 8 -8.01 -3.74 -3.81
C LEU A 8 -6.64 -4.11 -4.39
N LEU A 9 -5.58 -3.47 -3.93
CA LEU A 9 -4.20 -3.71 -4.36
C LEU A 9 -3.38 -4.25 -3.20
N GLY A 10 -2.84 -5.46 -3.35
CA GLY A 10 -1.84 -6.03 -2.47
C GLY A 10 -0.45 -5.87 -3.09
N LEU A 11 0.48 -5.25 -2.36
CA LEU A 11 1.87 -5.07 -2.80
C LEU A 11 2.80 -5.76 -1.79
N ASP A 12 3.43 -6.87 -2.19
CA ASP A 12 4.43 -7.55 -1.36
C ASP A 12 5.76 -6.78 -1.33
N GLY A 13 6.42 -6.78 -0.17
CA GLY A 13 7.68 -6.06 0.06
C GLY A 13 7.58 -4.53 0.06
N ALA A 14 6.38 -3.94 -0.12
CA ALA A 14 6.18 -2.49 -0.24
C ALA A 14 6.13 -1.76 1.12
N THR A 15 7.15 -1.94 1.94
CA THR A 15 7.24 -1.27 3.25
C THR A 15 7.44 0.24 3.11
N TRP A 16 7.01 1.03 4.11
CA TRP A 16 7.24 2.48 4.15
C TRP A 16 8.73 2.86 4.06
N ARG A 17 9.62 2.00 4.54
CA ARG A 17 11.08 2.18 4.43
C ARG A 17 11.56 2.18 2.97
N ILE A 18 10.87 1.47 2.08
CA ILE A 18 11.16 1.42 0.64
C ILE A 18 10.37 2.51 -0.10
N ILE A 19 9.08 2.65 0.21
CA ILE A 19 8.18 3.59 -0.47
C ILE A 19 8.62 5.05 -0.27
N ASN A 20 8.97 5.45 0.95
CA ASN A 20 9.27 6.86 1.25
C ASN A 20 10.48 7.41 0.47
N PRO A 21 11.62 6.70 0.37
CA PRO A 21 12.71 7.10 -0.53
C PRO A 21 12.27 7.21 -2.00
N MET A 22 11.39 6.31 -2.47
CA MET A 22 10.90 6.34 -3.86
C MET A 22 9.97 7.53 -4.12
N PHE A 23 9.16 7.94 -3.13
CA PHE A 23 8.38 9.20 -3.20
C PHE A 23 9.31 10.41 -3.33
N LYS A 24 10.36 10.49 -2.50
CA LYS A 24 11.34 11.58 -2.58
C LYS A 24 12.05 11.66 -3.93
N GLN A 25 12.25 10.52 -4.60
CA GLN A 25 12.86 10.44 -5.92
C GLN A 25 11.85 10.65 -7.07
N GLY A 26 10.56 10.90 -6.78
CA GLY A 26 9.53 11.06 -7.80
C GLY A 26 9.19 9.77 -8.58
N LYS A 27 9.57 8.59 -8.06
CA LYS A 27 9.44 7.31 -8.78
C LYS A 27 8.05 6.67 -8.68
N LEU A 28 7.24 7.06 -7.70
CA LEU A 28 5.90 6.51 -7.46
C LEU A 28 4.83 7.61 -7.40
N PRO A 29 4.69 8.46 -8.43
CA PRO A 29 3.84 9.66 -8.36
C PRO A 29 2.36 9.33 -8.14
N ASN A 30 1.86 8.25 -8.73
CA ASN A 30 0.46 7.82 -8.55
C ASN A 30 0.18 7.31 -7.14
N LEU A 31 1.07 6.49 -6.58
CA LEU A 31 0.92 5.99 -5.21
C LEU A 31 1.09 7.12 -4.19
N GLN A 32 2.01 8.04 -4.43
CA GLN A 32 2.19 9.23 -3.60
C GLN A 32 0.93 10.10 -3.57
N ARG A 33 0.29 10.31 -4.73
CA ARG A 33 -0.98 11.03 -4.81
C ARG A 33 -2.10 10.33 -4.03
N LEU A 34 -2.22 9.00 -4.14
CA LEU A 34 -3.22 8.22 -3.38
C LEU A 34 -3.03 8.33 -1.87
N VAL A 35 -1.77 8.32 -1.40
CA VAL A 35 -1.45 8.51 0.02
C VAL A 35 -1.78 9.92 0.48
N HIS A 36 -1.49 10.94 -0.34
CA HIS A 36 -1.71 12.35 -0.01
C HIS A 36 -3.19 12.75 0.00
N GLU A 37 -3.96 12.30 -0.99
CA GLU A 37 -5.39 12.63 -1.14
C GLU A 37 -6.30 11.68 -0.35
N GLY A 38 -5.74 10.61 0.21
CA GLY A 38 -6.46 9.54 0.90
C GLY A 38 -6.08 9.44 2.38
N SER A 39 -6.08 8.20 2.89
CA SER A 39 -5.65 7.86 4.25
C SER A 39 -4.61 6.76 4.20
N ALA A 40 -3.59 6.88 5.05
CA ALA A 40 -2.47 5.94 5.13
C ALA A 40 -1.99 5.78 6.57
N GLY A 41 -1.44 4.60 6.87
CA GLY A 41 -0.91 4.28 8.18
C GLY A 41 -0.18 2.95 8.19
N VAL A 42 0.38 2.60 9.35
CA VAL A 42 0.96 1.28 9.60
C VAL A 42 -0.16 0.38 10.14
N LEU A 43 -0.44 -0.71 9.43
CA LEU A 43 -1.41 -1.73 9.87
C LEU A 43 -0.72 -2.75 10.77
N LYS A 44 -1.48 -3.34 11.70
CA LYS A 44 -1.00 -4.46 12.52
C LYS A 44 -1.02 -5.75 11.68
N SER A 45 0.12 -6.44 11.62
CA SER A 45 0.25 -7.72 10.92
C SER A 45 -0.20 -8.91 11.78
N LEU A 46 -0.36 -10.06 11.12
CA LEU A 46 -0.41 -11.37 11.77
C LEU A 46 1.00 -11.82 12.17
N GLU A 47 1.06 -12.61 13.24
CA GLU A 47 2.28 -13.27 13.72
C GLU A 47 2.12 -14.80 13.64
N PRO A 48 3.10 -15.55 13.08
CA PRO A 48 4.36 -15.06 12.52
C PRO A 48 4.19 -14.38 11.15
N MET A 49 5.06 -13.43 10.83
CA MET A 49 5.06 -12.74 9.53
C MET A 49 5.59 -13.63 8.38
N VAL A 50 4.76 -14.56 7.91
CA VAL A 50 5.03 -15.40 6.74
C VAL A 50 4.07 -15.06 5.60
N SER A 51 4.61 -14.71 4.43
CA SER A 51 3.84 -14.19 3.30
C SER A 51 2.62 -15.06 2.93
N PRO A 52 2.73 -16.40 2.78
CA PRO A 52 1.57 -17.21 2.39
C PRO A 52 0.39 -17.08 3.35
N THR A 53 0.64 -16.92 4.65
CA THR A 53 -0.39 -16.81 5.69
C THR A 53 -0.98 -15.40 5.76
N ILE A 54 -0.22 -14.37 5.42
CA ILE A 54 -0.72 -12.98 5.43
C ILE A 54 -1.67 -12.71 4.25
N TRP A 55 -1.52 -13.44 3.14
CA TRP A 55 -2.28 -13.23 1.91
C TRP A 55 -3.57 -14.06 1.78
N THR A 56 -3.90 -14.92 2.76
CA THR A 56 -5.08 -15.81 2.75
C THR A 56 -5.90 -15.66 4.02
#